data_AF-A0A316AMC5-F1
#
_entry.id   AF-A0A316AMC5-F1
#
_cell.length_a   1.000
_cell.length_b   1.000
_cell.length_c   1.000
_cell.angle_alpha   90.00
_cell.angle_beta   90.00
_cell.angle_gamma   90.00
#
_symmetry.space_group_name_H-M   'P 1'
#
loop_
_entity.id
_entity.type
_entity.pdbx_description
1 polymer ?
#
loop_
_entity_poly.entity_id
_entity_poly.type
_entity_poly.pdbx_seq_one_letter_code
_entity_poly.pdbx_strand_id
1 'polypeptide(L)' 'MGRKEFEGKITDSAGKPQLFASLVEAINLLENNGWEMFDHSITLKGRGFLYRYYFRKKES' A
#
# COMPACT_ATOMS: atom_id res chain seq x y z
N MET A 1 9.54 -21.88 5.52
CA MET A 1 10.00 -20.59 4.95
C MET A 1 8.87 -19.59 5.12
N GLY A 2 8.99 -18.64 6.06
CA GLY A 2 7.93 -17.66 6.33
C GLY A 2 7.92 -16.52 5.31
N ARG A 3 6.74 -16.13 4.84
CA ARG A 3 6.53 -14.95 3.98
C ARG A 3 7.08 -13.71 4.71
N LYS A 4 8.02 -12.99 4.10
CA LYS A 4 8.46 -11.67 4.61
C LYS A 4 7.44 -10.64 4.17
N GLU A 5 6.42 -10.43 5.00
CA GLU A 5 5.51 -9.29 4.84
C GLU A 5 6.25 -8.05 5.34
N PHE A 6 6.41 -7.05 4.46
CA PHE A 6 7.06 -5.78 4.81
C PHE A 6 5.98 -4.70 4.91
N GLU A 7 5.80 -4.14 6.10
CA GLU A 7 4.99 -2.94 6.29
C GLU A 7 5.87 -1.71 6.07
N GLY A 8 5.50 -0.85 5.10
CA GLY A 8 6.31 0.30 4.69
C GLY A 8 5.47 1.51 4.32
N LYS A 9 6.09 2.69 4.35
CA LYS A 9 5.53 3.96 3.84
C LYS A 9 6.01 4.18 2.42
N ILE A 10 5.16 4.69 1.53
CA ILE A 10 5.60 5.15 0.21
C ILE A 10 6.41 6.44 0.44
N THR A 11 7.63 6.45 -0.08
CA THR A 11 8.56 7.58 0.06
C THR A 11 9.04 8.04 -1.31
N ASP A 12 9.40 9.32 -1.41
CA ASP A 12 10.06 9.86 -2.59
C ASP A 12 11.52 9.38 -2.71
N SER A 13 12.22 9.81 -3.75
CA SER A 13 13.63 9.47 -3.98
C SER A 13 14.58 10.01 -2.90
N ALA A 14 14.14 10.97 -2.08
CA ALA A 14 14.88 11.49 -0.93
C ALA A 14 14.51 10.77 0.39
N GLY A 15 13.66 9.74 0.33
CA GLY A 15 13.21 8.97 1.50
C GLY A 15 12.15 9.70 2.33
N LYS A 16 11.58 10.81 1.86
CA LYS A 16 10.51 11.52 2.57
C LYS A 16 9.15 10.87 2.30
N PRO A 17 8.25 10.80 3.29
CA PRO A 17 6.91 10.28 3.07
C PRO A 17 6.19 11.02 1.94
N GLN A 18 5.70 10.29 0.95
CA GLN A 18 4.92 10.87 -0.12
C GLN A 18 3.48 11.08 0.37
N LEU A 19 2.97 12.30 0.22
CA LEU A 19 1.57 12.62 0.45
C LEU A 19 0.81 12.43 -0.86
N PHE A 20 -0.37 11.82 -0.77
CA PHE A 20 -1.28 11.61 -1.90
C PHE A 20 -2.54 12.43 -1.67
N ALA A 21 -3.07 13.03 -2.73
CA ALA A 21 -4.34 13.76 -2.66
C ALA A 21 -5.52 12.78 -2.51
N SER A 22 -5.35 11.53 -2.93
CA SER A 22 -6.38 10.49 -2.79
C SER A 22 -5.78 9.08 -2.67
N LEU A 23 -6.57 8.13 -2.15
CA LEU A 23 -6.21 6.70 -2.17
C LEU A 23 -5.99 6.18 -3.59
N VAL A 24 -6.83 6.61 -4.54
CA VAL A 24 -6.75 6.19 -5.95
C VAL A 24 -5.40 6.57 -6.57
N GLU A 25 -4.91 7.76 -6.24
CA GLU A 25 -3.58 8.22 -6.69
C GLU A 25 -2.45 7.32 -6.16
N ALA A 26 -2.52 6.94 -4.88
CA ALA A 26 -1.54 6.03 -4.28
C ALA A 26 -1.57 4.64 -4.92
N ILE A 27 -2.77 4.11 -5.21
CA ILE A 27 -2.94 2.82 -5.89
C ILE A 27 -2.36 2.88 -7.30
N ASN A 28 -2.72 3.90 -8.08
CA ASN A 28 -2.21 4.09 -9.44
C ASN A 28 -0.67 4.19 -9.47
N LEU A 29 -0.07 4.90 -8.50
CA LEU A 29 1.39 4.96 -8.39
C LEU A 29 2.00 3.57 -8.18
N LEU A 30 1.44 2.77 -7.27
CA LEU A 30 1.92 1.42 -7.00
C LEU A 30 1.76 0.53 -8.25
N GLU A 31 0.62 0.58 -8.91
CA GLU A 31 0.33 -0.22 -10.12
C GLU A 31 1.26 0.10 -11.28
N ASN A 32 1.54 1.38 -11.51
CA ASN A 32 2.49 1.86 -12.52
C ASN A 32 3.93 1.46 -12.19
N ASN A 33 4.25 1.25 -10.90
CA ASN A 33 5.56 0.77 -10.44
C ASN A 33 5.64 -0.77 -10.34
N GLY A 34 4.76 -1.47 -11.05
CA GLY A 34 4.79 -2.93 -11.14
C GLY A 34 4.35 -3.63 -9.85
N TRP A 35 3.51 -2.99 -9.05
CA TRP A 35 2.81 -3.66 -7.95
C TRP A 35 1.38 -3.99 -8.38
N GLU A 36 0.78 -4.97 -7.74
CA GLU A 36 -0.64 -5.27 -7.87
C GLU A 36 -1.25 -5.49 -6.50
N MET A 37 -2.46 -4.98 -6.30
CA MET A 37 -3.23 -5.26 -5.11
C MET A 37 -3.71 -6.71 -5.16
N PHE A 38 -3.51 -7.48 -4.09
CA PHE A 38 -3.98 -8.86 -4.02
C PHE A 38 -5.00 -9.08 -2.90
N ASP A 39 -5.10 -8.15 -1.94
CA ASP A 39 -6.03 -8.25 -0.82
C ASP A 39 -6.33 -6.87 -0.21
N HIS A 40 -7.44 -6.77 0.52
CA HIS A 40 -7.78 -5.61 1.34
C HIS A 40 -8.56 -6.06 2.58
N SER A 41 -8.40 -5.33 3.68
CA SER A 41 -9.16 -5.60 4.90
C SER A 41 -9.69 -4.32 5.53
N ILE A 42 -10.83 -4.45 6.20
CA ILE A 42 -11.47 -3.37 6.95
C ILE A 42 -11.58 -3.84 8.39
N THR A 43 -11.01 -3.10 9.33
CA THR A 43 -11.07 -3.42 10.75
C THR A 43 -11.70 -2.27 11.52
N LEU A 44 -12.69 -2.56 12.37
CA LEU A 44 -13.22 -1.57 13.29
C LEU A 44 -12.17 -1.27 14.37
N LYS A 45 -11.79 0.00 14.53
CA LYS A 45 -10.81 0.45 15.53
C LYS A 45 -11.41 1.62 16.32
N GLY A 46 -11.96 1.32 17.49
CA GLY A 46 -12.67 2.29 18.32
C GLY A 46 -13.98 2.74 17.63
N ARG A 47 -14.12 4.04 17.37
CA ARG A 47 -15.28 4.62 16.66
C ARG A 47 -15.08 4.77 15.15
N GLY A 48 -13.96 4.31 14.60
CA GLY A 48 -13.62 4.44 13.19
C GLY A 48 -13.33 3.11 12.52
N PHE A 49 -13.23 3.14 11.20
CA PHE A 49 -12.79 2.01 10.37
C PHE A 49 -11.35 2.24 9.92
N LEU A 50 -10.53 1.21 10.01
CA LEU A 50 -9.20 1.16 9.44
C LEU A 50 -9.25 0.32 8.16
N TYR A 51 -8.90 0.93 7.03
CA TYR A 51 -8.79 0.28 5.74
C TYR A 51 -7.32 -0.06 5.48
N ARG A 52 -7.03 -1.32 5.18
CA ARG A 52 -5.69 -1.79 4.79
C ARG A 52 -5.75 -2.37 3.37
N TYR A 53 -4.76 -2.03 2.57
CA TYR A 53 -4.61 -2.49 1.19
C TYR A 53 -3.26 -3.19 1.05
N TYR A 54 -3.26 -4.40 0.51
CA TYR A 54 -2.08 -5.25 0.44
C TYR A 54 -1.64 -5.43 -1.00
N PHE A 55 -0.35 -5.19 -1.25
CA PHE A 55 0.25 -5.20 -2.57
C PHE A 55 1.40 -6.21 -2.64
N ARG A 56 1.58 -6.79 -3.82
CA ARG A 56 2.73 -7.63 -4.16
C ARG A 56 3.36 -7.13 -5.46
N LYS A 57 4.64 -7.43 -5.68
CA LYS A 57 5.28 -7.17 -6.97
C LYS A 57 4.66 -8.07 -8.02
N LYS A 58 4.34 -7.51 -9.19
CA LYS A 58 3.98 -8.28 -10.38
C LYS A 58 5.17 -9.14 -10.75
N GLU A 59 4.96 -10.43 -10.92
CA GLU A 59 5.96 -11.31 -11.52
C GLU A 59 6.13 -10.87 -12.98
N SER A 60 7.38 -10.60 -13.39
CA SER A 60 7.73 -10.20 -14.76
C SER A 60 7.80 -11.41 -15.68
#